data_AF-A0A7W1SWV4-F1
#
_entry.id   AF-A0A7W1SWV4-F1
#
_cell.length_a   1.000
_cell.length_b   1.000
_cell.length_c   1.000
_cell.angle_alpha   90.00
_cell.angle_beta   90.00
_cell.angle_gamma   90.00
#
_symmetry.space_group_name_H-M   'P 1'
#
loop_
_entity.id
_entity.type
_entity.pdbx_description
1 polymer ?
#
loop_
_entity_poly.entity_id
_entity_poly.type
_entity_poly.pdbx_seq_one_letter_code
_entity_poly.pdbx_strand_id
1 'polypeptide(L)'
;MRGLAAVALLGLAVLASPIQSAAQASAESNPFAGAGNIVVHPRFRGLIFGFDIDPNGGEGILSEAAVQNDGTVIAAVETFDPATGAILKTVAKTQGNDDFVAWPIQGNSIGLIEREHVVSLFEVRRTFDVLDPLSGNKFTGPWAPPLQDLVVSEIKRSSTNAKSAVLAVPTTLDGQQVVFSTDVGANTFGPLLPVLDADFNFEAPPVLAYDGLRNQAILGHNTNSQFLVPPKIGVMDLTTGSFRKFTGLGIGVIDGIAIDSKDRIICTDTSFDGGVQFYNLAKNTRVSHILPGVTQTDDSSRGQRIEYDPVNKLFLIAQQFSSTGTGSSIVVYDTEGNFVESVNGLNFTGTANVFSVHIAINPSQRTGFVDGPDSEVRTIQSFTY
;
A
#
# COMPACT_ATOMS: atom_id res chain seq x y z
N MET A 1 50.01 -19.25 -46.30
CA MET A 1 49.52 -19.83 -45.03
C MET A 1 50.36 -19.19 -43.93
N ARG A 2 49.92 -18.39 -42.96
CA ARG A 2 48.66 -18.15 -42.23
C ARG A 2 48.66 -16.63 -41.94
N GLY A 3 47.63 -15.83 -42.22
CA GLY A 3 46.34 -15.78 -41.51
C GLY A 3 46.30 -14.54 -40.60
N LEU A 4 45.97 -13.36 -41.14
CA LEU A 4 45.63 -12.17 -40.35
C LEU A 4 44.24 -12.37 -39.73
N ALA A 5 44.13 -12.30 -38.41
CA ALA A 5 42.85 -12.22 -37.71
C ALA A 5 42.57 -10.76 -37.33
N ALA A 6 41.59 -10.15 -37.99
CA ALA A 6 41.03 -8.87 -37.59
C ALA A 6 40.08 -9.09 -36.41
N VAL A 7 40.38 -8.46 -35.27
CA VAL A 7 39.49 -8.42 -34.11
C VAL A 7 38.45 -7.33 -34.36
N ALA A 8 37.19 -7.74 -34.54
CA ALA A 8 36.06 -6.83 -34.59
C ALA A 8 35.68 -6.44 -33.15
N LEU A 9 35.90 -5.16 -32.79
CA LEU A 9 35.30 -4.54 -31.62
C LEU A 9 33.80 -4.36 -31.88
N LEU A 10 32.95 -5.24 -31.34
CA LEU A 10 31.53 -4.95 -31.20
C LEU A 10 31.35 -4.00 -30.02
N GLY A 11 31.16 -2.71 -30.32
CA GLY A 11 30.76 -1.71 -29.34
C GLY A 11 29.32 -1.98 -28.88
N LEU A 12 29.17 -2.39 -27.62
CA LEU A 12 27.87 -2.41 -26.93
C LEU A 12 27.46 -0.95 -26.68
N ALA A 13 26.55 -0.41 -27.50
CA ALA A 13 25.93 0.88 -27.24
C ALA A 13 24.90 0.70 -26.12
N VAL A 14 25.29 1.07 -24.89
CA VAL A 14 24.35 1.25 -23.77
C VAL A 14 23.50 2.47 -24.10
N LEU A 15 22.24 2.25 -24.49
CA LEU A 15 21.24 3.30 -24.64
C LEU A 15 20.87 3.86 -23.25
N ALA A 16 21.70 4.75 -22.73
CA ALA A 16 21.36 5.57 -21.57
C ALA A 16 20.19 6.49 -21.99
N SER A 17 18.99 6.20 -21.49
CA SER A 17 17.86 7.12 -21.64
C SER A 17 18.15 8.38 -20.82
N PRO A 18 17.93 9.60 -21.36
CA PRO A 18 18.20 10.82 -20.62
C PRO A 18 17.29 10.91 -19.39
N ILE A 19 17.91 11.09 -18.21
CA ILE A 19 17.21 11.43 -16.97
C ILE A 19 16.87 12.92 -17.09
N GLN A 20 15.58 13.24 -17.22
CA GLN A 20 15.10 14.62 -17.19
C GLN A 20 14.77 14.99 -15.73
N SER A 21 15.55 15.90 -15.14
CA SER A 21 15.14 16.64 -13.95
C SER A 21 14.24 17.79 -14.40
N ALA A 22 12.93 17.64 -14.25
CA ALA A 22 11.99 18.71 -14.54
C ALA A 22 11.87 19.65 -13.33
N ALA A 23 11.87 20.96 -13.59
CA ALA A 23 11.54 21.95 -12.56
C ALA A 23 10.08 21.78 -12.15
N GLN A 24 9.80 21.70 -10.85
CA GLN A 24 8.43 21.62 -10.32
C GLN A 24 7.67 22.92 -10.65
N ALA A 25 6.50 22.78 -11.27
CA ALA A 25 5.56 23.88 -11.41
C ALA A 25 5.05 24.33 -10.03
N SER A 26 4.69 25.61 -9.91
CA SER A 26 4.02 26.12 -8.71
C SER A 26 2.61 25.52 -8.63
N ALA A 27 2.34 24.78 -7.56
CA ALA A 27 1.02 24.24 -7.24
C ALA A 27 -0.07 25.32 -7.21
N GLU A 28 -1.26 25.01 -7.76
CA GLU A 28 -2.46 25.77 -7.46
C GLU A 28 -2.95 25.42 -6.05
N SER A 29 -3.14 26.43 -5.20
CA SER A 29 -3.63 26.20 -3.84
C SER A 29 -5.08 25.71 -3.89
N ASN A 30 -5.32 24.47 -3.47
CA ASN A 30 -6.64 23.99 -3.12
C ASN A 30 -6.96 24.46 -1.69
N PRO A 31 -7.92 25.40 -1.51
CA PRO A 31 -8.24 25.92 -0.18
C PRO A 31 -8.95 24.89 0.70
N PHE A 32 -9.39 23.75 0.13
CA PHE A 32 -10.06 22.69 0.86
C PHE A 32 -9.12 21.55 1.26
N ALA A 33 -7.89 21.50 0.74
CA ALA A 33 -6.92 20.50 1.12
C ALA A 33 -6.44 20.73 2.56
N GLY A 34 -6.48 19.68 3.38
CA GLY A 34 -6.07 19.76 4.78
C GLY A 34 -6.59 18.63 5.64
N ALA A 35 -6.08 18.60 6.87
CA ALA A 35 -6.60 17.72 7.91
C ALA A 35 -8.10 17.97 8.13
N GLY A 36 -8.87 16.90 8.15
CA GLY A 36 -10.31 16.93 8.38
C GLY A 36 -10.65 16.95 9.87
N ASN A 37 -11.87 17.36 10.17
CA ASN A 37 -12.39 17.47 11.54
C ASN A 37 -13.06 16.18 12.02
N ILE A 38 -13.21 15.17 11.17
CA ILE A 38 -13.80 13.88 11.53
C ILE A 38 -12.68 12.99 12.06
N VAL A 39 -12.86 12.50 13.28
CA VAL A 39 -11.99 11.52 13.93
C VAL A 39 -12.86 10.34 14.33
N VAL A 40 -12.50 9.15 13.87
CA VAL A 40 -13.17 7.92 14.27
C VAL A 40 -12.53 7.43 15.56
N HIS A 41 -13.39 7.16 16.53
CA HIS A 41 -13.00 6.50 17.76
C HIS A 41 -13.63 5.10 17.79
N PRO A 42 -12.81 4.04 17.72
CA PRO A 42 -13.28 2.68 17.97
C PRO A 42 -14.03 2.59 19.30
N ARG A 43 -15.03 1.72 19.37
CA ARG A 43 -15.95 1.62 20.51
C ARG A 43 -15.22 1.26 21.79
N PHE A 44 -14.22 0.40 21.72
CA PHE A 44 -13.46 -0.09 22.88
C PHE A 44 -12.16 0.71 23.12
N ARG A 45 -11.91 1.75 22.32
CA ARG A 45 -10.74 2.66 22.46
C ARG A 45 -9.40 1.91 22.42
N GLY A 46 -9.37 0.80 21.70
CA GLY A 46 -8.20 -0.03 21.47
C GLY A 46 -7.27 0.50 20.40
N LEU A 47 -6.12 -0.15 20.28
CA LEU A 47 -5.21 0.00 19.15
C LEU A 47 -5.90 -0.51 17.88
N ILE A 48 -5.83 0.25 16.78
CA ILE A 48 -6.44 -0.14 15.50
C ILE A 48 -5.51 -1.09 14.75
N PHE A 49 -6.05 -2.22 14.28
CA PHE A 49 -5.33 -3.23 13.49
C PHE A 49 -5.80 -3.24 12.03
N GLY A 50 -5.69 -2.08 11.39
CA GLY A 50 -6.12 -1.87 10.01
C GLY A 50 -7.53 -1.25 9.92
N PHE A 51 -7.75 -0.57 8.80
CA PHE A 51 -9.01 0.05 8.44
C PHE A 51 -9.05 0.27 6.93
N ASP A 52 -10.24 0.52 6.38
CA ASP A 52 -10.39 1.12 5.05
C ASP A 52 -11.75 1.83 4.97
N ILE A 53 -11.90 2.69 3.98
CA ILE A 53 -13.18 3.28 3.59
C ILE A 53 -13.59 2.78 2.22
N ASP A 54 -14.89 2.56 2.03
CA ASP A 54 -15.40 2.13 0.74
C ASP A 54 -15.21 3.26 -0.28
N PRO A 55 -14.40 3.07 -1.33
CA PRO A 55 -14.14 4.11 -2.32
C PRO A 55 -15.38 4.48 -3.12
N ASN A 56 -16.41 3.61 -3.12
CA ASN A 56 -17.67 3.78 -3.85
C ASN A 56 -18.88 3.88 -2.91
N GLY A 57 -18.67 3.83 -1.59
CA GLY A 57 -19.74 3.72 -0.60
C GLY A 57 -19.66 4.76 0.51
N GLY A 58 -20.55 4.62 1.49
CA GLY A 58 -20.70 5.51 2.64
C GLY A 58 -20.33 4.86 3.96
N GLU A 59 -19.57 3.76 3.94
CA GLU A 59 -19.14 3.05 5.15
C GLU A 59 -17.63 2.80 5.11
N GLY A 60 -17.03 2.72 6.29
CA GLY A 60 -15.69 2.18 6.49
C GLY A 60 -15.72 0.99 7.44
N ILE A 61 -14.59 0.30 7.50
CA ILE A 61 -14.37 -0.84 8.40
C ILE A 61 -13.04 -0.65 9.13
N LEU A 62 -12.98 -1.09 10.38
CA LEU A 62 -11.75 -1.17 11.16
C LEU A 62 -11.78 -2.39 12.08
N SER A 63 -10.62 -2.81 12.55
CA SER A 63 -10.51 -3.68 13.71
C SER A 63 -9.73 -3.00 14.82
N GLU A 64 -10.01 -3.37 16.06
CA GLU A 64 -9.30 -2.85 17.23
C GLU A 64 -9.01 -3.95 18.26
N ALA A 65 -8.02 -3.73 19.12
CA ALA A 65 -7.87 -4.47 20.36
C ALA A 65 -7.55 -3.59 21.57
N ALA A 66 -8.20 -3.88 22.70
CA ALA A 66 -8.10 -3.12 23.94
C ALA A 66 -7.86 -4.03 25.15
N VAL A 67 -6.75 -3.80 25.86
CA VAL A 67 -6.46 -4.45 27.14
C VAL A 67 -7.37 -3.86 28.22
N GLN A 68 -8.04 -4.74 28.97
CA GLN A 68 -8.93 -4.39 30.07
C GLN A 68 -8.18 -4.37 31.41
N ASN A 69 -8.80 -3.78 32.43
CA ASN A 69 -8.21 -3.67 33.78
C ASN A 69 -7.89 -5.03 34.43
N ASP A 70 -8.59 -6.10 34.03
CA ASP A 70 -8.37 -7.46 34.51
C ASP A 70 -7.32 -8.24 33.69
N GLY A 71 -6.67 -7.57 32.72
CA GLY A 71 -5.68 -8.14 31.82
C GLY A 71 -6.26 -8.89 30.63
N THR A 72 -7.59 -8.98 30.48
CA THR A 72 -8.21 -9.56 29.28
C THR A 72 -8.04 -8.62 28.08
N VAL A 73 -7.91 -9.18 26.87
CA VAL A 73 -7.92 -8.40 25.63
C VAL A 73 -9.28 -8.56 24.96
N ILE A 74 -9.91 -7.45 24.62
CA ILE A 74 -11.06 -7.39 23.73
C ILE A 74 -10.52 -7.09 22.34
N ALA A 75 -10.79 -7.94 21.35
CA ALA A 75 -10.63 -7.58 19.95
C ALA A 75 -12.00 -7.47 19.27
N ALA A 76 -12.14 -6.52 18.36
CA ALA A 76 -13.41 -6.24 17.69
C ALA A 76 -13.22 -5.87 16.22
N VAL A 77 -14.26 -6.14 15.44
CA VAL A 77 -14.43 -5.62 14.08
C VAL A 77 -15.60 -4.67 14.10
N GLU A 78 -15.41 -3.48 13.56
CA GLU A 78 -16.42 -2.43 13.56
C GLU A 78 -16.57 -1.79 12.19
N THR A 79 -17.79 -1.43 11.85
CA THR A 79 -18.09 -0.54 10.73
C THR A 79 -18.38 0.86 11.25
N PHE A 80 -18.05 1.86 10.45
CA PHE A 80 -18.25 3.26 10.81
C PHE A 80 -18.73 4.09 9.61
N ASP A 81 -19.32 5.24 9.91
CA ASP A 81 -19.71 6.24 8.91
C ASP A 81 -18.56 7.23 8.69
N PRO A 82 -17.93 7.27 7.50
CA PRO A 82 -16.85 8.18 7.18
C PRO A 82 -17.26 9.66 7.25
N ALA A 83 -18.54 10.00 7.11
CA ALA A 83 -19.02 11.39 7.13
C ALA A 83 -19.16 11.95 8.55
N THR A 84 -19.34 11.09 9.55
CA THR A 84 -19.55 11.51 10.95
C THR A 84 -18.51 10.97 11.92
N GLY A 85 -17.76 9.94 11.52
CA GLY A 85 -16.83 9.20 12.37
C GLY A 85 -17.53 8.25 13.36
N ALA A 86 -18.85 8.09 13.26
CA ALA A 86 -19.62 7.29 14.21
C ALA A 86 -19.50 5.80 13.92
N ILE A 87 -19.26 4.99 14.95
CA ILE A 87 -19.35 3.53 14.86
C ILE A 87 -20.81 3.13 14.60
N LEU A 88 -21.04 2.49 13.46
CA LEU A 88 -22.35 1.99 13.04
C LEU A 88 -22.66 0.68 13.75
N LYS A 89 -21.71 -0.27 13.73
CA LYS A 89 -21.91 -1.58 14.34
C LYS A 89 -20.60 -2.26 14.73
N THR A 90 -20.62 -2.93 15.88
CA THR A 90 -19.63 -3.97 16.22
C THR A 90 -20.08 -5.27 15.55
N VAL A 91 -19.37 -5.69 14.50
CA VAL A 91 -19.67 -6.87 13.68
C VAL A 91 -19.25 -8.14 14.40
N ALA A 92 -18.08 -8.11 15.02
CA ALA A 92 -17.49 -9.22 15.75
C ALA A 92 -16.81 -8.70 17.01
N LYS A 93 -16.77 -9.54 18.05
CA LYS A 93 -16.06 -9.27 19.29
C LYS A 93 -15.58 -10.58 19.89
N THR A 94 -14.33 -10.61 20.32
CA THR A 94 -13.72 -11.69 21.09
C THR A 94 -13.24 -11.17 22.45
N GLN A 95 -13.01 -12.11 23.37
CA GLN A 95 -12.32 -11.89 24.63
C GLN A 95 -11.29 -13.00 24.78
N GLY A 96 -10.02 -12.67 24.96
CA GLY A 96 -8.93 -13.64 25.01
C GLY A 96 -7.72 -13.17 24.20
N ASN A 97 -6.98 -14.11 23.62
CA ASN A 97 -5.77 -13.81 22.83
C ASN A 97 -6.03 -13.80 21.32
N ASP A 98 -7.29 -13.69 20.90
CA ASP A 98 -7.64 -13.62 19.49
C ASP A 98 -7.60 -12.17 19.02
N ASP A 99 -7.08 -11.95 17.82
CA ASP A 99 -7.03 -10.63 17.18
C ASP A 99 -7.72 -10.63 15.81
N PHE A 100 -8.04 -9.43 15.35
CA PHE A 100 -8.59 -9.18 14.02
C PHE A 100 -7.75 -8.17 13.27
N VAL A 101 -7.56 -8.41 11.97
CA VAL A 101 -6.94 -7.48 11.04
C VAL A 101 -7.96 -7.11 9.97
N ALA A 102 -8.24 -5.82 9.83
CA ALA A 102 -9.06 -5.31 8.74
C ALA A 102 -8.16 -5.00 7.53
N TRP A 103 -8.34 -5.78 6.47
CA TRP A 103 -7.69 -5.57 5.19
C TRP A 103 -8.46 -4.52 4.37
N PRO A 104 -7.83 -3.93 3.31
CA PRO A 104 -8.52 -3.03 2.41
C PRO A 104 -9.88 -3.59 1.93
N ILE A 105 -10.86 -2.74 1.72
CA ILE A 105 -12.15 -3.09 1.13
C ILE A 105 -11.92 -3.49 -0.33
N GLN A 106 -12.44 -4.66 -0.69
CA GLN A 106 -12.18 -5.34 -1.96
C GLN A 106 -13.36 -5.18 -2.91
N GLY A 107 -13.09 -5.30 -4.21
CA GLY A 107 -14.10 -5.27 -5.27
C GLY A 107 -15.13 -4.15 -5.13
N ASN A 108 -16.41 -4.52 -5.19
CA ASN A 108 -17.53 -3.59 -5.00
C ASN A 108 -18.03 -3.68 -3.56
N SER A 109 -17.37 -2.96 -2.65
CA SER A 109 -17.84 -2.79 -1.26
C SER A 109 -17.80 -4.07 -0.41
N ILE A 110 -16.71 -4.83 -0.46
CA ILE A 110 -16.54 -6.07 0.31
C ILE A 110 -15.52 -5.88 1.42
N GLY A 111 -15.96 -5.97 2.68
CA GLY A 111 -15.05 -5.99 3.83
C GLY A 111 -14.34 -7.33 3.94
N LEU A 112 -13.03 -7.32 4.16
CA LEU A 112 -12.21 -8.52 4.37
C LEU A 112 -11.53 -8.45 5.74
N ILE A 113 -11.84 -9.41 6.60
CA ILE A 113 -11.28 -9.51 7.93
C ILE A 113 -10.47 -10.79 8.05
N GLU A 114 -9.22 -10.67 8.50
CA GLU A 114 -8.47 -11.79 9.03
C GLU A 114 -8.69 -11.90 10.53
N ARG A 115 -8.90 -13.11 11.00
CA ARG A 115 -8.93 -13.45 12.42
C ARG A 115 -7.72 -14.33 12.74
N GLU A 116 -6.91 -13.88 13.68
CA GLU A 116 -5.83 -14.65 14.26
C GLU A 116 -6.34 -15.31 15.55
N HIS A 117 -6.44 -16.64 15.54
CA HIS A 117 -6.83 -17.43 16.70
C HIS A 117 -5.60 -18.09 17.32
N VAL A 118 -5.20 -17.63 18.50
CA VAL A 118 -4.03 -18.17 19.22
C VAL A 118 -4.43 -19.45 19.94
N VAL A 119 -3.98 -20.59 19.40
CA VAL A 119 -4.20 -21.92 19.99
C VAL A 119 -3.12 -22.24 21.03
N SER A 120 -1.87 -21.89 20.73
CA SER A 120 -0.72 -21.97 21.65
C SER A 120 0.37 -20.99 21.24
N LEU A 121 1.45 -20.86 22.03
CA LEU A 121 2.55 -19.91 21.79
C LEU A 121 3.15 -19.98 20.36
N PHE A 122 3.07 -21.14 19.71
CA PHE A 122 3.61 -21.37 18.36
C PHE A 122 2.55 -21.85 17.36
N GLU A 123 1.27 -21.82 17.73
CA GLU A 123 0.16 -22.22 16.86
C GLU A 123 -0.86 -21.09 16.80
N VAL A 124 -0.82 -20.33 15.71
CA VAL A 124 -1.81 -19.30 15.37
C VAL A 124 -2.56 -19.76 14.13
N ARG A 125 -3.88 -19.93 14.26
CA ARG A 125 -4.75 -20.29 13.13
C ARG A 125 -5.36 -19.03 12.55
N ARG A 126 -5.23 -18.87 11.24
CA ARG A 126 -5.77 -17.73 10.50
C ARG A 126 -7.00 -18.15 9.72
N THR A 127 -8.08 -17.39 9.87
CA THR A 127 -9.30 -17.52 9.08
C THR A 127 -9.68 -16.17 8.52
N PHE A 128 -10.31 -16.14 7.35
CA PHE A 128 -10.75 -14.88 6.75
C PHE A 128 -12.25 -14.89 6.54
N ASP A 129 -12.92 -13.84 7.01
CA ASP A 129 -14.36 -13.64 6.92
C ASP A 129 -14.67 -12.39 6.08
N VAL A 130 -15.75 -12.45 5.31
CA VAL A 130 -16.16 -11.36 4.41
C VAL A 130 -17.49 -10.74 4.80
N LEU A 131 -17.58 -9.42 4.65
CA LEU A 131 -18.81 -8.64 4.69
C LEU A 131 -19.18 -8.25 3.24
N ASP A 132 -20.10 -8.99 2.63
CA ASP A 132 -20.53 -8.78 1.25
C ASP A 132 -22.07 -8.68 1.14
N PRO A 133 -22.64 -7.47 0.95
CA PRO A 133 -21.96 -6.17 0.90
C PRO A 133 -21.58 -5.68 2.31
N LEU A 134 -20.62 -4.75 2.38
CA LEU A 134 -20.16 -4.10 3.62
C LEU A 134 -21.33 -3.50 4.43
N SER A 135 -22.26 -2.83 3.74
CA SER A 135 -23.50 -2.24 4.31
C SER A 135 -24.45 -3.24 4.97
N GLY A 136 -24.26 -4.54 4.72
CA GLY A 136 -24.94 -5.60 5.46
C GLY A 136 -24.50 -5.65 6.94
N ASN A 137 -23.35 -5.07 7.28
CA ASN A 137 -22.81 -4.94 8.63
C ASN A 137 -22.79 -6.30 9.37
N LYS A 138 -22.45 -7.37 8.65
CA LYS A 138 -22.39 -8.75 9.18
C LYS A 138 -21.49 -9.60 8.29
N PHE A 139 -20.85 -10.61 8.88
CA PHE A 139 -20.19 -11.63 8.08
C PHE A 139 -21.19 -12.45 7.27
N THR A 140 -20.78 -12.79 6.05
CA THR A 140 -21.62 -13.46 5.05
C THR A 140 -21.01 -14.78 4.57
N GLY A 141 -19.72 -14.98 4.77
CA GLY A 141 -19.04 -16.24 4.49
C GLY A 141 -17.52 -16.10 4.67
N PRO A 142 -16.77 -17.18 4.44
CA PRO A 142 -15.33 -17.16 4.46
C PRO A 142 -14.74 -16.76 3.09
N TRP A 143 -13.58 -16.12 3.12
CA TRP A 143 -12.64 -16.10 2.01
C TRP A 143 -11.56 -17.16 2.29
N ALA A 144 -11.41 -18.15 1.40
CA ALA A 144 -10.62 -19.35 1.69
C ALA A 144 -9.49 -19.52 0.66
N PRO A 145 -8.44 -18.68 0.71
CA PRO A 145 -7.33 -18.80 -0.22
C PRO A 145 -6.59 -20.13 0.03
N PRO A 146 -6.02 -20.76 -1.02
CA PRO A 146 -5.31 -22.03 -0.90
C PRO A 146 -3.90 -21.81 -0.35
N LEU A 147 -3.79 -21.17 0.81
CA LEU A 147 -2.53 -20.90 1.51
C LEU A 147 -2.20 -22.05 2.43
N GLN A 148 -1.01 -22.61 2.26
CA GLN A 148 -0.42 -23.59 3.15
C GLN A 148 0.94 -23.05 3.61
N ASP A 149 1.14 -22.93 4.92
CA ASP A 149 2.37 -22.38 5.53
C ASP A 149 2.74 -20.97 5.04
N LEU A 150 1.72 -20.22 4.59
CA LEU A 150 1.81 -18.86 4.08
C LEU A 150 0.84 -17.95 4.86
N VAL A 151 1.22 -16.70 5.06
CA VAL A 151 0.38 -15.64 5.62
C VAL A 151 0.23 -14.51 4.62
N VAL A 152 -0.93 -13.85 4.60
CA VAL A 152 -1.13 -12.67 3.76
C VAL A 152 -0.26 -11.54 4.31
N SER A 153 0.60 -10.99 3.46
CA SER A 153 1.43 -9.82 3.79
C SER A 153 0.81 -8.54 3.25
N GLU A 154 0.24 -8.61 2.06
CA GLU A 154 -0.38 -7.45 1.42
C GLU A 154 -1.49 -7.89 0.46
N ILE A 155 -2.54 -7.07 0.36
CA ILE A 155 -3.60 -7.23 -0.63
C ILE A 155 -3.91 -5.86 -1.26
N LYS A 156 -3.91 -5.81 -2.59
CA LYS A 156 -4.17 -4.59 -3.36
C LYS A 156 -5.32 -4.79 -4.32
N ARG A 157 -6.40 -4.04 -4.10
CA ARG A 157 -7.58 -4.02 -4.95
C ARG A 157 -7.30 -3.40 -6.31
N SER A 158 -8.04 -3.81 -7.33
CA SER A 158 -8.08 -3.10 -8.59
C SER A 158 -9.03 -1.90 -8.52
N SER A 159 -8.66 -0.81 -9.20
CA SER A 159 -9.58 0.29 -9.52
C SER A 159 -10.40 0.05 -10.80
N THR A 160 -10.23 -1.09 -11.46
CA THR A 160 -10.77 -1.35 -12.81
C THR A 160 -11.63 -2.61 -12.92
N ASN A 161 -11.61 -3.48 -11.91
CA ASN A 161 -12.43 -4.68 -11.83
C ASN A 161 -12.54 -5.15 -10.37
N ALA A 162 -13.26 -6.26 -10.14
CA ALA A 162 -13.50 -6.80 -8.80
C ALA A 162 -12.30 -7.56 -8.19
N LYS A 163 -11.20 -7.73 -8.94
CA LYS A 163 -10.07 -8.53 -8.50
C LYS A 163 -9.08 -7.73 -7.66
N SER A 164 -8.23 -8.48 -6.97
CA SER A 164 -7.11 -7.99 -6.18
C SER A 164 -5.89 -8.86 -6.42
N ALA A 165 -4.70 -8.30 -6.19
CA ALA A 165 -3.48 -9.07 -6.04
C ALA A 165 -3.19 -9.28 -4.56
N VAL A 166 -2.70 -10.47 -4.21
CA VAL A 166 -2.29 -10.84 -2.86
C VAL A 166 -0.83 -11.27 -2.90
N LEU A 167 -0.02 -10.66 -2.03
CA LEU A 167 1.31 -11.14 -1.67
C LEU A 167 1.19 -11.95 -0.38
N ALA A 168 1.63 -13.20 -0.41
CA ALA A 168 1.67 -14.05 0.77
C ALA A 168 3.10 -14.54 1.03
N VAL A 169 3.52 -14.50 2.29
CA VAL A 169 4.89 -14.79 2.73
C VAL A 169 4.93 -16.05 3.59
N PRO A 170 6.03 -16.82 3.55
CA PRO A 170 6.12 -18.07 4.29
C PRO A 170 6.22 -17.85 5.79
N THR A 171 5.66 -18.77 6.58
CA THR A 171 5.84 -18.81 8.04
C THR A 171 7.16 -19.47 8.47
N THR A 172 7.92 -19.99 7.50
CA THR A 172 9.20 -20.68 7.72
C THR A 172 10.32 -20.04 6.90
N LEU A 173 11.56 -20.07 7.41
CA LEU A 173 12.73 -19.48 6.76
C LEU A 173 13.04 -20.04 5.35
N ASP A 174 12.73 -21.31 5.11
CA ASP A 174 13.00 -21.98 3.83
C ASP A 174 11.83 -21.86 2.83
N GLY A 175 10.74 -21.21 3.23
CA GLY A 175 9.56 -21.09 2.39
C GLY A 175 9.74 -20.05 1.29
N GLN A 176 8.83 -20.09 0.31
CA GLN A 176 8.85 -19.19 -0.83
C GLN A 176 7.59 -18.32 -0.81
N GLN A 177 7.76 -17.00 -0.80
CA GLN A 177 6.63 -16.08 -0.96
C GLN A 177 6.01 -16.23 -2.35
N VAL A 178 4.71 -16.00 -2.43
CA VAL A 178 3.90 -16.14 -3.64
C VAL A 178 3.06 -14.89 -3.87
N VAL A 179 2.75 -14.65 -5.14
CA VAL A 179 1.76 -13.65 -5.55
C VAL A 179 0.67 -14.34 -6.35
N PHE A 180 -0.58 -13.96 -6.12
CA PHE A 180 -1.73 -14.46 -6.88
C PHE A 180 -2.80 -13.39 -7.03
N SER A 181 -3.70 -13.59 -7.99
CA SER A 181 -4.91 -12.77 -8.11
C SER A 181 -6.08 -13.47 -7.43
N THR A 182 -7.01 -12.71 -6.88
CA THR A 182 -8.25 -13.23 -6.29
C THR A 182 -9.43 -12.33 -6.63
N ASP A 183 -10.62 -12.89 -6.68
CA ASP A 183 -11.87 -12.16 -6.50
C ASP A 183 -12.42 -12.58 -5.15
N VAL A 184 -12.42 -11.64 -4.19
CA VAL A 184 -12.77 -11.92 -2.79
C VAL A 184 -14.24 -12.25 -2.64
N GLY A 185 -15.14 -11.53 -3.34
CA GLY A 185 -16.58 -11.78 -3.30
C GLY A 185 -16.98 -13.10 -3.97
N ALA A 186 -16.30 -13.44 -5.07
CA ALA A 186 -16.53 -14.72 -5.73
C ALA A 186 -15.78 -15.90 -5.08
N ASN A 187 -14.92 -15.65 -4.08
CA ASN A 187 -14.03 -16.63 -3.46
C ASN A 187 -13.24 -17.44 -4.50
N THR A 188 -12.66 -16.77 -5.50
CA THR A 188 -11.88 -17.40 -6.57
C THR A 188 -10.42 -16.96 -6.55
N PHE A 189 -9.55 -17.83 -7.08
CA PHE A 189 -8.10 -17.69 -6.99
C PHE A 189 -7.43 -18.00 -8.32
N GLY A 190 -6.48 -17.15 -8.70
CA GLY A 190 -5.50 -17.45 -9.74
C GLY A 190 -4.43 -18.43 -9.25
N PRO A 191 -3.47 -18.79 -10.12
CA PRO A 191 -2.35 -19.62 -9.71
C PRO A 191 -1.51 -18.90 -8.63
N LEU A 192 -1.00 -19.68 -7.67
CA LEU A 192 0.00 -19.21 -6.70
C LEU A 192 1.35 -19.19 -7.40
N LEU A 193 1.85 -17.98 -7.69
CA LEU A 193 3.07 -17.80 -8.46
C LEU A 193 4.24 -17.46 -7.53
N PRO A 194 5.30 -18.28 -7.46
CA PRO A 194 6.43 -17.98 -6.60
C PRO A 194 7.21 -16.76 -7.13
N VAL A 195 7.59 -15.87 -6.22
CA VAL A 195 8.52 -14.78 -6.54
C VAL A 195 9.92 -15.35 -6.46
N LEU A 196 10.57 -15.69 -7.57
CA LEU A 196 11.88 -16.38 -7.52
C LEU A 196 13.09 -15.44 -7.57
N ASP A 197 12.87 -14.17 -7.86
CA ASP A 197 13.96 -13.22 -8.06
C ASP A 197 14.53 -12.74 -6.73
N ALA A 198 15.86 -12.87 -6.56
CA ALA A 198 16.56 -12.59 -5.31
C ALA A 198 16.51 -11.12 -4.87
N ASP A 199 16.22 -10.18 -5.78
CA ASP A 199 16.00 -8.77 -5.41
C ASP A 199 14.69 -8.58 -4.64
N PHE A 200 13.76 -9.53 -4.69
CA PHE A 200 12.44 -9.42 -4.05
C PHE A 200 12.25 -10.43 -2.90
N ASN A 201 13.27 -11.23 -2.56
CA ASN A 201 13.21 -12.26 -1.51
C ASN A 201 14.30 -12.07 -0.44
N PHE A 202 14.68 -10.83 -0.14
CA PHE A 202 15.80 -10.53 0.75
C PHE A 202 15.38 -9.49 1.78
N GLU A 203 15.79 -9.66 3.04
CA GLU A 203 15.48 -8.80 4.21
C GLU A 203 13.99 -8.66 4.58
N ALA A 204 13.13 -8.23 3.66
CA ALA A 204 11.71 -7.98 3.90
C ALA A 204 10.86 -8.36 2.66
N PRO A 205 9.52 -8.46 2.81
CA PRO A 205 8.63 -8.60 1.67
C PRO A 205 8.59 -7.33 0.80
N PRO A 206 8.43 -7.46 -0.53
CA PRO A 206 8.25 -6.31 -1.41
C PRO A 206 6.90 -5.64 -1.21
N VAL A 207 6.85 -4.34 -1.49
CA VAL A 207 5.58 -3.61 -1.57
C VAL A 207 4.86 -3.93 -2.88
N LEU A 208 3.53 -3.99 -2.84
CA LEU A 208 2.67 -4.44 -3.93
C LEU A 208 1.83 -3.30 -4.51
N ALA A 209 1.67 -3.29 -5.82
CA ALA A 209 0.57 -2.63 -6.52
C ALA A 209 -0.04 -3.58 -7.56
N TYR A 210 -1.28 -3.30 -7.99
CA TYR A 210 -2.01 -4.18 -8.91
C TYR A 210 -2.48 -3.46 -10.18
N ASP A 211 -1.97 -3.89 -11.34
CA ASP A 211 -2.52 -3.53 -12.66
C ASP A 211 -3.67 -4.48 -12.99
N GLY A 212 -4.90 -4.10 -12.59
CA GLY A 212 -6.06 -4.96 -12.80
C GLY A 212 -6.47 -5.10 -14.27
N LEU A 213 -6.15 -4.14 -15.14
CA LEU A 213 -6.46 -4.24 -16.57
C LEU A 213 -5.64 -5.32 -17.28
N ARG A 214 -4.45 -5.60 -16.77
CA ARG A 214 -3.52 -6.59 -17.34
C ARG A 214 -3.35 -7.82 -16.45
N ASN A 215 -4.01 -7.86 -15.29
CA ASN A 215 -3.83 -8.86 -14.26
C ASN A 215 -2.34 -9.01 -13.88
N GLN A 216 -1.67 -7.90 -13.57
CA GLN A 216 -0.24 -7.90 -13.21
C GLN A 216 -0.01 -7.39 -11.80
N ALA A 217 0.81 -8.10 -11.03
CA ALA A 217 1.39 -7.55 -9.80
C ALA A 217 2.62 -6.74 -10.12
N ILE A 218 2.74 -5.58 -9.49
CA ILE A 218 3.91 -4.71 -9.53
C ILE A 218 4.56 -4.78 -8.15
N LEU A 219 5.82 -5.19 -8.10
CA LEU A 219 6.59 -5.34 -6.86
C LEU A 219 7.65 -4.25 -6.81
N GLY A 220 7.74 -3.54 -5.69
CA GLY A 220 8.82 -2.59 -5.39
C GLY A 220 9.70 -3.11 -4.25
N HIS A 221 11.02 -3.04 -4.41
CA HIS A 221 11.96 -3.48 -3.37
C HIS A 221 13.35 -2.85 -3.55
N ASN A 222 14.19 -2.86 -2.51
CA ASN A 222 15.62 -2.52 -2.67
C ASN A 222 16.33 -3.57 -3.52
N THR A 223 17.40 -3.14 -4.20
CA THR A 223 18.31 -4.10 -4.85
C THR A 223 19.03 -4.90 -3.77
N ASN A 224 19.18 -6.21 -3.97
CA ASN A 224 20.00 -7.06 -3.11
C ASN A 224 21.49 -6.73 -3.28
N SER A 225 21.95 -5.77 -2.47
CA SER A 225 23.26 -5.13 -2.58
C SER A 225 23.69 -4.58 -1.22
N GLN A 226 24.96 -4.74 -0.89
CA GLN A 226 25.58 -4.11 0.30
C GLN A 226 25.77 -2.58 0.17
N PHE A 227 25.50 -2.02 -1.01
CA PHE A 227 25.64 -0.60 -1.30
C PHE A 227 24.28 0.05 -1.52
N LEU A 228 24.17 1.32 -1.15
CA LEU A 228 23.05 2.18 -1.53
C LEU A 228 23.04 2.36 -3.05
N VAL A 229 22.10 1.69 -3.71
CA VAL A 229 21.93 1.69 -5.15
C VAL A 229 20.44 1.91 -5.48
N PRO A 230 20.10 2.24 -6.73
CA PRO A 230 18.70 2.35 -7.12
C PRO A 230 17.92 1.05 -6.88
N PRO A 231 16.63 1.13 -6.53
CA PRO A 231 15.79 -0.03 -6.23
C PRO A 231 15.46 -0.86 -7.49
N LYS A 232 14.71 -1.94 -7.30
CA LYS A 232 14.14 -2.77 -8.38
C LYS A 232 12.62 -2.68 -8.40
N ILE A 233 12.08 -2.69 -9.61
CA ILE A 233 10.66 -2.82 -9.86
C ILE A 233 10.43 -4.09 -10.69
N GLY A 234 9.64 -5.00 -10.14
CA GLY A 234 9.22 -6.26 -10.75
C GLY A 234 7.81 -6.13 -11.30
N VAL A 235 7.54 -6.77 -12.44
CA VAL A 235 6.20 -6.88 -13.01
C VAL A 235 5.95 -8.35 -13.32
N MET A 236 4.98 -8.93 -12.64
CA MET A 236 4.57 -10.32 -12.76
C MET A 236 3.19 -10.41 -13.40
N ASP A 237 3.07 -11.15 -14.49
CA ASP A 237 1.78 -11.51 -15.07
C ASP A 237 1.13 -12.64 -14.25
N LEU A 238 -0.02 -12.35 -13.62
CA LEU A 238 -0.68 -13.26 -12.68
C LEU A 238 -1.48 -14.38 -13.37
N THR A 239 -1.45 -14.43 -14.71
CA THR A 239 -2.05 -15.50 -15.50
C THR A 239 -1.00 -16.50 -15.94
N THR A 240 0.17 -16.01 -16.38
CA THR A 240 1.22 -16.82 -17.01
C THR A 240 2.42 -17.08 -16.10
N GLY A 241 2.59 -16.31 -15.03
CA GLY A 241 3.81 -16.32 -14.21
C GLY A 241 5.01 -15.60 -14.85
N SER A 242 4.82 -14.96 -16.00
CA SER A 242 5.91 -14.24 -16.67
C SER A 242 6.38 -13.07 -15.80
N PHE A 243 7.66 -13.04 -15.49
CA PHE A 243 8.29 -12.03 -14.65
C PHE A 243 9.31 -11.21 -15.43
N ARG A 244 9.25 -9.88 -15.30
CA ARG A 244 10.28 -8.96 -15.77
C ARG A 244 10.63 -7.97 -14.67
N LYS A 245 11.89 -7.55 -14.61
CA LYS A 245 12.33 -6.49 -13.70
C LYS A 245 13.12 -5.40 -14.42
N PHE A 246 13.15 -4.22 -13.83
CA PHE A 246 14.02 -3.13 -14.26
C PHE A 246 14.52 -2.35 -13.04
N THR A 247 15.66 -1.68 -13.20
CA THR A 247 16.19 -0.76 -12.19
C THR A 247 15.30 0.47 -12.12
N GLY A 248 14.83 0.80 -10.92
CA GLY A 248 14.09 2.01 -10.60
C GLY A 248 14.96 3.26 -10.67
N LEU A 249 14.31 4.40 -10.53
CA LEU A 249 14.93 5.67 -10.20
C LEU A 249 15.01 5.80 -8.67
N GLY A 250 15.74 6.81 -8.20
CA GLY A 250 15.96 7.05 -6.77
C GLY A 250 17.01 6.14 -6.13
N ILE A 251 17.07 6.13 -4.80
CA ILE A 251 18.07 5.38 -4.02
C ILE A 251 17.42 4.71 -2.80
N GLY A 252 17.70 3.41 -2.62
CA GLY A 252 17.35 2.68 -1.40
C GLY A 252 16.13 1.78 -1.52
N VAL A 253 15.31 1.72 -0.47
CA VAL A 253 14.09 0.90 -0.40
C VAL A 253 12.92 1.67 -1.01
N ILE A 254 12.04 0.97 -1.71
CA ILE A 254 10.74 1.51 -2.11
C ILE A 254 9.77 1.25 -0.95
N ASP A 255 9.28 2.31 -0.32
CA ASP A 255 8.41 2.22 0.86
C ASP A 255 6.92 2.22 0.45
N GLY A 256 6.59 2.89 -0.65
CA GLY A 256 5.26 2.96 -1.24
C GLY A 256 5.28 2.78 -2.75
N ILE A 257 4.26 2.10 -3.27
CA ILE A 257 4.06 1.91 -4.71
C ILE A 257 2.57 1.95 -5.05
N ALA A 258 2.23 2.63 -6.14
CA ALA A 258 0.89 2.61 -6.72
C ALA A 258 0.94 2.65 -8.26
N ILE A 259 -0.18 2.33 -8.91
CA ILE A 259 -0.26 2.31 -10.37
C ILE A 259 -1.57 2.89 -10.92
N ASP A 260 -1.45 3.77 -11.90
CA ASP A 260 -2.51 4.04 -12.86
C ASP A 260 -2.56 2.92 -13.91
N SER A 261 -3.47 1.97 -13.73
CA SER A 261 -3.62 0.82 -14.64
C SER A 261 -3.95 1.25 -16.08
N LYS A 262 -4.71 2.34 -16.25
CA LYS A 262 -5.19 2.81 -17.56
C LYS A 262 -4.03 3.37 -18.37
N ASP A 263 -3.27 4.27 -17.76
CA ASP A 263 -2.20 5.01 -18.44
C ASP A 263 -0.81 4.35 -18.26
N ARG A 264 -0.76 3.27 -17.48
CA ARG A 264 0.43 2.45 -17.16
C ARG A 264 1.53 3.25 -16.50
N ILE A 265 1.16 4.04 -15.50
CA ILE A 265 2.07 4.90 -14.77
C ILE A 265 2.24 4.32 -13.37
N ILE A 266 3.45 3.87 -13.06
CA ILE A 266 3.82 3.46 -11.71
C ILE A 266 4.37 4.70 -11.00
N CYS A 267 3.97 4.90 -9.75
CA CYS A 267 4.56 5.86 -8.84
C CYS A 267 5.22 5.12 -7.67
N THR A 268 6.45 5.49 -7.33
CA THR A 268 7.19 4.99 -6.16
C THR A 268 7.74 6.15 -5.34
N ASP A 269 8.01 5.91 -4.07
CA ASP A 269 8.89 6.75 -3.26
C ASP A 269 10.13 5.94 -2.83
N THR A 270 11.17 6.63 -2.35
CA THR A 270 12.39 5.99 -1.87
C THR A 270 12.94 6.62 -0.59
N SER A 271 13.38 5.77 0.33
CA SER A 271 13.77 6.15 1.70
C SER A 271 15.02 7.03 1.81
N PHE A 272 15.99 6.93 0.89
CA PHE A 272 17.32 7.51 1.12
C PHE A 272 17.55 8.85 0.43
N ASP A 273 16.72 9.22 -0.54
CA ASP A 273 16.85 10.47 -1.29
C ASP A 273 15.60 11.36 -1.20
N GLY A 274 14.49 10.86 -0.62
CA GLY A 274 13.21 11.57 -0.54
C GLY A 274 12.64 11.85 -1.91
N GLY A 275 12.98 10.99 -2.86
CA GLY A 275 12.46 11.05 -4.19
C GLY A 275 11.06 10.45 -4.26
N VAL A 276 10.30 10.99 -5.21
CA VAL A 276 9.11 10.37 -5.78
C VAL A 276 9.36 10.17 -7.27
N GLN A 277 9.08 8.98 -7.79
CA GLN A 277 9.45 8.59 -9.14
C GLN A 277 8.27 8.03 -9.92
N PHE A 278 8.18 8.45 -11.18
CA PHE A 278 7.10 8.11 -12.09
C PHE A 278 7.66 7.33 -13.27
N TYR A 279 7.04 6.19 -13.59
CA TYR A 279 7.44 5.32 -14.69
C TYR A 279 6.25 5.12 -15.63
N ASN A 280 6.27 5.79 -16.77
CA ASN A 280 5.27 5.57 -17.80
C ASN A 280 5.71 4.38 -18.67
N LEU A 281 5.11 3.22 -18.43
CA LEU A 281 5.45 1.98 -19.13
C LEU A 281 4.96 1.95 -20.59
N ALA A 282 3.98 2.79 -20.95
CA ALA A 282 3.49 2.90 -22.32
C ALA A 282 4.45 3.73 -23.18
N LYS A 283 4.94 4.85 -22.64
CA LYS A 283 5.85 5.80 -23.32
C LYS A 283 7.33 5.45 -23.12
N ASN A 284 7.64 4.51 -22.23
CA ASN A 284 9.00 4.18 -21.78
C ASN A 284 9.77 5.41 -21.28
N THR A 285 9.08 6.30 -20.56
CA THR A 285 9.67 7.49 -19.93
C THR A 285 9.67 7.33 -18.42
N ARG A 286 10.63 7.98 -17.77
CA ARG A 286 10.79 7.94 -16.31
C ARG A 286 11.22 9.32 -15.82
N VAL A 287 10.61 9.78 -14.73
CA VAL A 287 10.92 11.08 -14.11
C VAL A 287 11.06 10.88 -12.62
N SER A 288 11.96 11.64 -11.99
CA SER A 288 12.16 11.66 -10.54
C SER A 288 12.11 13.09 -10.06
N HIS A 289 11.40 13.31 -8.96
CA HIS A 289 11.35 14.58 -8.24
C HIS A 289 11.80 14.36 -6.81
N ILE A 290 12.39 15.39 -6.20
CA ILE A 290 12.54 15.42 -4.74
C ILE A 290 11.21 15.93 -4.18
N LEU A 291 10.73 15.30 -3.11
CA LEU A 291 9.53 15.77 -2.41
C LEU A 291 9.69 17.25 -2.02
N PRO A 292 8.64 18.08 -2.12
CA PRO A 292 8.77 19.52 -1.89
C PRO A 292 9.26 19.81 -0.47
N GLY A 293 10.19 20.74 -0.32
CA GLY A 293 10.78 21.10 0.98
C GLY A 293 11.81 20.11 1.54
N VAL A 294 11.93 18.91 0.96
CA VAL A 294 12.93 17.93 1.38
C VAL A 294 14.32 18.33 0.88
N THR A 295 15.30 18.23 1.76
CA THR A 295 16.71 18.49 1.44
C THR A 295 17.51 17.19 1.41
N GLN A 296 18.74 17.23 0.89
CA GLN A 296 19.62 16.06 0.85
C GLN A 296 19.93 15.49 2.26
N THR A 297 19.82 16.31 3.31
CA THR A 297 20.10 15.92 4.69
C THR A 297 18.85 15.61 5.50
N ASP A 298 17.66 15.77 4.94
CA ASP A 298 16.40 15.48 5.63
C ASP A 298 16.06 14.00 5.46
N ASP A 299 16.36 13.19 6.46
CA ASP A 299 16.04 11.76 6.52
C ASP A 299 14.64 11.46 7.09
N SER A 300 13.95 12.48 7.61
CA SER A 300 12.69 12.32 8.33
C SER A 300 11.45 12.49 7.44
N SER A 301 11.51 13.41 6.47
CA SER A 301 10.34 13.77 5.64
C SER A 301 10.24 12.93 4.36
N ARG A 302 10.45 11.62 4.45
CA ARG A 302 10.41 10.70 3.30
C ARG A 302 9.00 10.18 3.05
N GLY A 303 8.75 9.75 1.81
CA GLY A 303 7.53 9.01 1.49
C GLY A 303 7.54 7.65 2.20
N GLN A 304 6.38 7.20 2.68
CA GLN A 304 6.22 5.92 3.37
C GLN A 304 5.10 5.05 2.81
N ARG A 305 4.22 5.62 2.00
CA ARG A 305 3.06 4.93 1.44
C ARG A 305 2.53 5.75 0.27
N ILE A 306 2.11 5.05 -0.79
CA ILE A 306 1.46 5.69 -1.94
C ILE A 306 0.11 5.05 -2.20
N GLU A 307 -0.91 5.89 -2.36
CA GLU A 307 -2.22 5.50 -2.88
C GLU A 307 -2.50 6.26 -4.19
N TYR A 308 -3.34 5.68 -5.04
CA TYR A 308 -3.71 6.26 -6.33
C TYR A 308 -5.20 6.51 -6.42
N ASP A 309 -5.56 7.76 -6.72
CA ASP A 309 -6.91 8.19 -7.04
C ASP A 309 -7.17 8.01 -8.55
N PRO A 310 -7.98 7.00 -8.96
CA PRO A 310 -8.28 6.74 -10.36
C PRO A 310 -9.28 7.73 -10.98
N VAL A 311 -10.04 8.48 -10.17
CA VAL A 311 -11.06 9.42 -10.63
C VAL A 311 -10.41 10.75 -11.00
N ASN A 312 -9.56 11.26 -10.12
CA ASN A 312 -8.88 12.55 -10.28
C ASN A 312 -7.48 12.43 -10.89
N LYS A 313 -6.98 11.20 -11.10
CA LYS A 313 -5.66 10.93 -11.69
C LYS A 313 -4.51 11.46 -10.83
N LEU A 314 -4.58 11.18 -9.53
CA LEU A 314 -3.62 11.68 -8.54
C LEU A 314 -2.93 10.55 -7.79
N PHE A 315 -1.66 10.76 -7.48
CA PHE A 315 -0.89 9.96 -6.54
C PHE A 315 -0.75 10.71 -5.23
N LEU A 316 -1.04 10.03 -4.12
CA LEU A 316 -0.97 10.57 -2.76
C LEU A 316 0.16 9.88 -2.02
N ILE A 317 1.15 10.65 -1.56
CA ILE A 317 2.36 10.15 -0.90
C ILE A 317 2.32 10.57 0.57
N ALA A 318 2.30 9.60 1.49
CA ALA A 318 2.33 9.84 2.92
C ALA A 318 3.73 10.23 3.39
N GLN A 319 3.84 11.33 4.14
CA GLN A 319 5.03 11.70 4.90
C GLN A 319 4.71 11.78 6.39
N GLN A 320 5.32 10.93 7.20
CA GLN A 320 5.15 10.95 8.65
C GLN A 320 5.56 12.30 9.26
N PHE A 321 6.59 12.93 8.70
CA PHE A 321 7.02 14.27 9.04
C PHE A 321 6.88 15.15 7.80
N SER A 322 6.09 16.21 7.90
CA SER A 322 5.86 17.11 6.78
C SER A 322 7.10 17.95 6.49
N SER A 323 7.49 17.98 5.22
CA SER A 323 8.50 18.90 4.71
C SER A 323 7.92 20.23 4.20
N THR A 324 6.58 20.37 4.20
CA THR A 324 5.88 21.53 3.62
C THR A 324 4.99 22.27 4.62
N GLY A 325 4.91 21.80 5.87
CA GLY A 325 4.05 22.33 6.91
C GLY A 325 4.33 21.69 8.27
N THR A 326 3.34 21.73 9.15
CA THR A 326 3.43 21.15 10.50
C THR A 326 2.85 19.74 10.57
N GLY A 327 3.36 18.91 11.48
CA GLY A 327 2.86 17.56 11.72
C GLY A 327 3.29 16.60 10.61
N SER A 328 2.41 15.68 10.25
CA SER A 328 2.51 14.80 9.09
C SER A 328 1.81 15.41 7.87
N SER A 329 2.10 14.89 6.67
CA SER A 329 1.47 15.38 5.45
C SER A 329 1.20 14.30 4.42
N ILE A 330 0.31 14.61 3.48
CA ILE A 330 0.15 13.88 2.24
C ILE A 330 0.50 14.82 1.09
N VAL A 331 1.50 14.43 0.28
CA VAL A 331 1.92 15.18 -0.90
C VAL A 331 1.25 14.60 -2.12
N VAL A 332 0.65 15.44 -2.95
CA VAL A 332 -0.17 15.01 -4.08
C VAL A 332 0.51 15.37 -5.39
N TYR A 333 0.52 14.42 -6.32
CA TYR A 333 1.07 14.58 -7.67
C TYR A 333 0.08 14.13 -8.72
N ASP A 334 0.13 14.74 -9.90
CA ASP A 334 -0.60 14.26 -11.07
C ASP A 334 0.14 13.12 -11.78
N THR A 335 -0.48 12.56 -12.82
CA THR A 335 0.12 11.51 -13.66
C THR A 335 1.33 11.94 -14.49
N GLU A 336 1.59 13.25 -14.62
CA GLU A 336 2.75 13.78 -15.33
C GLU A 336 3.96 13.99 -14.39
N GLY A 337 3.76 13.81 -13.07
CA GLY A 337 4.78 14.04 -12.05
C GLY A 337 4.83 15.49 -11.58
N ASN A 338 3.82 16.31 -11.89
CA ASN A 338 3.73 17.66 -11.37
C ASN A 338 3.21 17.62 -9.93
N PHE A 339 3.85 18.38 -9.05
CA PHE A 339 3.34 18.62 -7.70
C PHE A 339 2.04 19.41 -7.78
N VAL A 340 0.99 18.89 -7.13
CA VAL A 340 -0.35 19.48 -7.15
C VAL A 340 -0.62 20.25 -5.87
N GLU A 341 -0.44 19.62 -4.71
CA GLU A 341 -0.74 20.21 -3.39
C GLU A 341 -0.15 19.38 -2.25
N SER A 342 -0.15 19.95 -1.04
CA SER A 342 0.17 19.25 0.21
C SER A 342 -0.97 19.37 1.22
N VAL A 343 -1.45 18.23 1.71
CA VAL A 343 -2.35 18.13 2.86
C VAL A 343 -1.50 18.14 4.12
N ASN A 344 -1.51 19.24 4.87
CA ASN A 344 -0.71 19.42 6.08
C ASN A 344 -1.57 19.38 7.35
N GLY A 345 -0.92 19.33 8.52
CA GLY A 345 -1.58 19.39 9.83
C GLY A 345 -2.16 18.05 10.30
N LEU A 346 -1.79 16.95 9.66
CA LEU A 346 -2.08 15.59 10.11
C LEU A 346 -1.11 15.21 11.24
N ASN A 347 -1.39 14.12 11.96
CA ASN A 347 -0.53 13.62 13.04
C ASN A 347 -0.50 12.09 13.06
N PHE A 348 -0.18 11.49 11.91
CA PHE A 348 -0.07 10.03 11.80
C PHE A 348 1.35 9.57 12.11
N THR A 349 1.47 8.37 12.66
CA THR A 349 2.78 7.75 12.92
C THR A 349 2.78 6.29 12.49
N GLY A 350 3.89 5.84 11.89
CA GLY A 350 4.10 4.43 11.58
C GLY A 350 4.63 3.60 12.76
N THR A 351 4.93 4.22 13.91
CA THR A 351 5.71 3.58 14.99
C THR A 351 4.96 2.59 15.86
N ALA A 352 3.62 2.67 15.94
CA ALA A 352 2.80 1.88 16.86
C ALA A 352 1.79 0.96 16.15
N ASN A 353 1.81 0.91 14.81
CA ASN A 353 0.86 0.15 14.01
C ASN A 353 1.54 -1.12 13.45
N VAL A 354 0.74 -2.18 13.28
CA VAL A 354 1.15 -3.42 12.58
C VAL A 354 1.43 -3.13 11.10
N PHE A 355 0.77 -2.11 10.53
CA PHE A 355 1.05 -1.58 9.21
C PHE A 355 1.69 -0.19 9.33
N SER A 356 2.90 0.00 8.79
CA SER A 356 3.48 1.34 8.67
C SER A 356 2.57 2.23 7.82
N VAL A 357 2.19 3.39 8.37
CA VAL A 357 1.35 4.47 7.78
C VAL A 357 0.29 4.00 6.77
N HIS A 358 -0.95 3.94 7.21
CA HIS A 358 -2.09 3.60 6.38
C HIS A 358 -2.82 4.86 5.88
N ILE A 359 -3.06 4.93 4.57
CA ILE A 359 -4.00 5.86 3.93
C ILE A 359 -5.11 5.09 3.24
N ALA A 360 -6.36 5.46 3.52
CA ALA A 360 -7.54 5.00 2.80
C ALA A 360 -8.22 6.19 2.12
N ILE A 361 -8.61 6.07 0.84
CA ILE A 361 -9.14 7.19 0.05
C ILE A 361 -10.53 6.90 -0.52
N ASN A 362 -11.34 7.96 -0.61
CA ASN A 362 -12.57 8.05 -1.38
C ASN A 362 -12.36 9.03 -2.55
N PRO A 363 -11.98 8.52 -3.73
CA PRO A 363 -11.75 9.31 -4.94
C PRO A 363 -12.89 10.25 -5.33
N SER A 364 -14.15 9.81 -5.16
CA SER A 364 -15.32 10.58 -5.61
C SER A 364 -15.55 11.86 -4.79
N GLN A 365 -15.06 11.88 -3.56
CA GLN A 365 -15.19 13.00 -2.63
C GLN A 365 -13.87 13.77 -2.43
N ARG A 366 -12.76 13.25 -2.96
CA ARG A 366 -11.39 13.69 -2.62
C ARG A 366 -11.15 13.78 -1.11
N THR A 367 -11.65 12.77 -0.40
CA THR A 367 -11.46 12.61 1.03
C THR A 367 -10.73 11.31 1.33
N GLY A 368 -10.20 11.18 2.52
CA GLY A 368 -9.60 9.94 2.98
C GLY A 368 -9.48 9.89 4.50
N PHE A 369 -8.91 8.80 5.00
CA PHE A 369 -8.55 8.61 6.39
C PHE A 369 -7.09 8.16 6.51
N VAL A 370 -6.44 8.59 7.59
CA VAL A 370 -5.10 8.19 8.01
C VAL A 370 -5.09 7.79 9.47
N ASP A 371 -4.06 7.05 9.90
CA ASP A 371 -3.80 6.79 11.31
C ASP A 371 -3.73 8.09 12.14
N GLY A 372 -4.13 8.07 13.40
CA GLY A 372 -4.03 9.23 14.29
C GLY A 372 -5.32 10.06 14.40
N PRO A 373 -5.28 11.25 15.02
CA PRO A 373 -4.10 11.97 15.50
C PRO A 373 -3.48 11.41 16.79
N ASP A 374 -4.06 10.37 17.39
CA ASP A 374 -3.48 9.68 18.54
C ASP A 374 -2.19 8.94 18.16
N SER A 375 -1.09 9.18 18.89
CA SER A 375 0.22 8.56 18.65
C SER A 375 0.24 7.07 18.95
N GLU A 376 -0.74 6.58 19.72
CA GLU A 376 -0.93 5.15 19.99
C GLU A 376 -1.88 4.49 18.98
N VAL A 377 -2.23 5.19 17.89
CA VAL A 377 -3.02 4.67 16.75
C VAL A 377 -4.37 4.07 17.20
N ARG A 378 -5.02 4.71 18.19
CA ARG A 378 -6.38 4.34 18.65
C ARG A 378 -7.48 5.14 17.95
N THR A 379 -7.12 5.94 16.97
CA THR A 379 -8.04 6.75 16.18
C THR A 379 -7.56 6.80 14.74
N ILE A 380 -8.49 7.11 13.83
CA ILE A 380 -8.16 7.52 12.46
C ILE A 380 -8.76 8.91 12.19
N GLN A 381 -8.04 9.72 11.43
CA GLN A 381 -8.39 11.09 11.10
C GLN A 381 -8.74 11.23 9.63
N SER A 382 -9.86 11.91 9.35
CA SER A 382 -10.20 12.29 7.98
C SER A 382 -9.24 13.34 7.41
N PHE A 383 -9.16 13.43 6.09
CA PHE A 383 -8.53 14.53 5.37
C PHE A 383 -9.24 14.79 4.04
N THR A 384 -9.02 15.98 3.50
CA THR A 384 -9.42 16.36 2.14
C THR A 384 -8.16 16.69 1.35
N TYR A 385 -8.16 16.32 0.07
CA TYR A 385 -7.08 16.61 -0.86
C TYR A 385 -7.61 17.12 -2.18
#